data_AF-A0A7Y1XP22-F1
#
_entry.id   AF-A0A7Y1XP22-F1
#
_cell.length_a   1.000
_cell.length_b   1.000
_cell.length_c   1.000
_cell.angle_alpha   90.00
_cell.angle_beta   90.00
_cell.angle_gamma   90.00
#
_symmetry.space_group_name_H-M   'P 1'
#
loop_
_entity.id
_entity.type
_entity.pdbx_description
1 polymer ?
#
loop_
_entity_poly.entity_id
_entity_poly.type
_entity_poly.pdbx_seq_one_letter_code
_entity_poly.pdbx_strand_id
1 'polypeptide(L)'
;MQRVLVSVTNDLTYDQRVHRVCTTLVKMGYEILLIGRRLPNSKPLERAYSFKRFKLFFNKGFLFYAEYNLRLFFKLLFTKKDILLANDIDTLLPNFFVCKLLNKKLVFDSHELFSEVPELTNRPVVKWFWKKLEESIIPNLKNCYTVSQSIADHYKNLYTTNFKIIRNYP
;
A
#
# COMPACT_ATOMS: atom_id res chain seq x y z
N MET A 1 21.68 -7.38 4.31
CA MET A 1 20.28 -7.87 4.33
C MET A 1 19.42 -6.85 3.60
N GLN A 2 18.56 -7.26 2.66
CA GLN A 2 17.71 -6.30 1.95
C GLN A 2 16.55 -5.84 2.83
N ARG A 3 16.20 -4.56 2.74
CA ARG A 3 15.15 -3.94 3.56
C ARG A 3 13.93 -3.54 2.73
N VAL A 4 12.76 -3.98 3.20
CA VAL A 4 11.45 -3.68 2.60
C VAL A 4 10.66 -2.76 3.52
N LEU A 5 10.17 -1.65 2.98
CA LEU A 5 9.19 -0.80 3.65
C LEU A 5 7.81 -1.14 3.12
N VAL A 6 6.94 -1.61 4.00
CA VAL A 6 5.56 -2.00 3.66
C VAL A 6 4.63 -0.90 4.13
N SER A 7 3.81 -0.37 3.24
CA SER A 7 2.89 0.75 3.53
C SER A 7 1.45 0.28 3.48
N VAL A 8 0.67 0.59 4.53
CA VAL A 8 -0.77 0.34 4.62
C VAL A 8 -1.48 1.52 5.29
N THR A 9 -2.74 1.80 4.98
CA THR A 9 -3.51 2.88 5.64
C THR A 9 -4.29 2.42 6.86
N ASN A 10 -4.36 1.11 7.11
CA ASN A 10 -5.17 0.52 8.17
C ASN A 10 -4.42 0.39 9.52
N ASP A 11 -5.16 -0.05 10.53
CA ASP A 11 -4.59 -0.39 11.83
C ASP A 11 -3.96 -1.79 11.78
N LEU A 12 -2.65 -1.84 12.04
CA LEU A 12 -1.83 -3.05 11.97
C LEU A 12 -2.27 -4.17 12.93
N THR A 13 -3.13 -3.86 13.89
CA THR A 13 -3.67 -4.81 14.87
C THR A 13 -4.55 -5.87 14.18
N TYR A 14 -5.32 -5.48 13.18
CA TYR A 14 -6.37 -6.32 12.58
C TYR A 14 -5.99 -6.88 11.20
N ASP A 15 -4.88 -6.42 10.61
CA ASP A 15 -4.47 -6.83 9.26
C ASP A 15 -3.69 -8.16 9.27
N GLN A 16 -4.42 -9.26 9.13
CA GLN A 16 -3.83 -10.60 9.02
C GLN A 16 -3.14 -10.83 7.69
N ARG A 17 -3.63 -10.23 6.60
CA ARG A 17 -3.10 -10.42 5.26
C ARG A 17 -1.68 -9.87 5.16
N VAL A 18 -1.49 -8.61 5.54
CA VAL A 18 -0.19 -7.96 5.53
C VAL A 18 0.73 -8.58 6.57
N HIS A 19 0.19 -9.07 7.68
CA HIS A 19 0.96 -9.85 8.64
C HIS A 19 1.55 -11.13 8.03
N ARG A 20 0.78 -11.90 7.26
CA ARG A 20 1.28 -13.09 6.54
C ARG A 20 2.37 -12.74 5.54
N VAL A 21 2.16 -11.69 4.74
CA VAL A 21 3.17 -11.20 3.78
C VAL A 21 4.47 -10.82 4.50
N CYS A 22 4.39 -9.99 5.55
CA CYS A 22 5.56 -9.57 6.31
C CYS A 22 6.29 -10.76 6.96
N THR A 23 5.54 -11.71 7.54
CA THR A 23 6.12 -12.91 8.16
C THR A 23 6.86 -13.79 7.15
N THR A 24 6.28 -13.99 5.96
CA THR A 24 6.94 -14.73 4.88
C THR A 24 8.23 -14.02 4.43
N LEU A 25 8.20 -12.70 4.26
CA LEU A 25 9.40 -11.94 3.88
C LEU A 25 10.50 -12.02 4.96
N VAL A 26 10.14 -11.98 6.25
CA VAL A 26 11.10 -12.20 7.34
C VAL A 26 11.72 -13.60 7.25
N LYS A 27 10.92 -14.65 7.03
CA LYS A 27 11.43 -16.03 6.86
C LYS A 27 12.36 -16.16 5.65
N MET A 28 12.17 -15.34 4.61
CA MET A 28 13.05 -15.25 3.45
C MET A 28 14.31 -14.39 3.71
N GLY A 29 14.50 -13.87 4.92
CA GLY A 29 15.68 -13.09 5.30
C GLY A 29 15.61 -11.61 4.96
N TYR A 30 14.43 -11.03 4.74
CA TYR A 30 14.29 -9.58 4.56
C TYR A 30 14.13 -8.85 5.89
N GLU A 31 14.74 -7.66 5.99
CA GLU A 31 14.42 -6.71 7.06
C GLU A 31 13.13 -5.97 6.72
N ILE A 32 12.13 -6.01 7.61
CA ILE A 32 10.83 -5.39 7.38
C ILE A 32 10.61 -4.20 8.31
N LEU A 33 10.14 -3.09 7.74
CA LEU A 33 9.46 -2.04 8.48
C LEU A 33 8.04 -1.85 7.91
N LEU A 34 7.04 -2.27 8.67
CA LEU A 34 5.63 -2.06 8.34
C LEU A 34 5.14 -0.70 8.85
N ILE A 35 4.57 0.12 7.99
CA ILE A 35 4.10 1.47 8.31
C ILE A 35 2.58 1.50 8.13
N GLY A 36 1.87 1.81 9.22
CA GLY A 36 0.42 1.97 9.24
C GLY A 36 -0.03 3.09 10.15
N ARG A 37 -1.32 3.11 10.50
CA ARG A 37 -1.88 4.10 11.43
C ARG A 37 -2.13 3.53 12.82
N ARG A 38 -2.18 4.41 13.82
CA ARG A 38 -2.67 4.14 15.17
C ARG A 38 -4.03 4.81 15.32
N LEU A 39 -5.05 4.01 15.63
CA LEU A 39 -6.37 4.48 16.03
C LEU A 39 -6.47 4.54 17.57
N PRO A 40 -7.46 5.26 18.12
CA PRO A 40 -7.66 5.34 19.58
C PRO A 40 -7.77 3.98 20.27
N ASN A 41 -8.46 3.03 19.62
CA ASN A 41 -8.70 1.68 20.12
C ASN A 41 -7.65 0.64 19.63
N SER A 42 -6.50 1.09 19.10
CA SER A 42 -5.43 0.18 18.71
C SER A 42 -4.90 -0.57 19.93
N LYS A 43 -4.84 -1.91 19.85
CA LYS A 43 -4.26 -2.73 20.91
C LYS A 43 -2.72 -2.68 20.88
N PRO A 44 -2.05 -3.02 22.00
CA PRO A 44 -0.65 -3.40 21.97
C PRO A 44 -0.42 -4.46 20.88
N LEU A 45 0.68 -4.31 20.15
CA LEU A 45 0.99 -5.16 19.00
C LEU A 45 2.43 -5.64 19.15
N GLU A 46 2.61 -6.94 19.11
CA GLU A 46 3.91 -7.58 19.08
C GLU A 46 4.03 -8.36 17.75
N ARG A 47 5.14 -8.16 17.05
CA ARG A 47 5.43 -8.79 15.76
C ARG A 47 6.91 -9.12 15.71
N ALA A 48 7.26 -10.19 14.98
CA ALA A 48 8.65 -10.57 14.73
C ALA A 48 9.43 -9.59 13.82
N TYR A 49 8.80 -8.47 13.41
CA TYR A 49 9.38 -7.45 12.55
C TYR A 49 9.05 -6.05 13.06
N SER A 50 9.84 -5.07 12.62
CA SER A 50 9.65 -3.68 13.00
C SER A 50 8.37 -3.10 12.40
N PHE A 51 7.68 -2.26 13.15
CA PHE A 51 6.55 -1.50 12.65
C PHE A 51 6.54 -0.05 13.18
N LYS A 52 5.91 0.84 12.42
CA LYS A 52 5.62 2.22 12.81
C LYS A 52 4.14 2.49 12.63
N ARG A 53 3.49 2.96 13.69
CA ARG A 53 2.10 3.43 13.63
C ARG A 53 2.08 4.95 13.74
N PHE A 54 1.58 5.63 12.71
CA PHE A 54 1.38 7.08 12.77
C PHE A 54 0.19 7.43 13.65
N LYS A 55 0.38 8.38 14.57
CA LYS A 55 -0.71 9.08 15.23
C LYS A 55 -1.10 10.25 14.33
N LEU A 56 -2.25 10.14 13.68
CA LEU A 56 -2.78 11.12 12.73
C LEU A 56 -3.77 12.03 13.46
N PHE A 57 -3.86 13.28 13.02
CA PHE A 57 -4.90 14.20 13.47
C PHE A 57 -6.26 13.82 12.86
N PHE A 58 -6.25 13.41 11.59
CA PHE A 58 -7.45 13.00 10.87
C PHE A 58 -7.50 11.49 10.70
N ASN A 59 -8.67 10.88 10.95
CA ASN A 59 -8.86 9.42 10.85
C ASN A 59 -9.84 9.00 9.74
N LYS A 60 -10.49 9.95 9.08
CA LYS A 60 -11.47 9.70 8.01
C LYS A 60 -11.44 10.81 6.94
N GLY A 61 -11.93 10.47 5.76
CA GLY A 61 -12.12 11.41 4.65
C GLY A 61 -10.82 11.86 4.00
N PHE A 62 -10.92 12.93 3.19
CA PHE A 62 -9.81 13.44 2.38
C PHE A 62 -8.59 13.87 3.23
N LEU A 63 -8.83 14.59 4.33
CA LEU A 63 -7.75 15.08 5.21
C LEU A 63 -6.92 13.95 5.82
N PHE A 64 -7.53 12.79 6.09
CA PHE A 64 -6.80 11.60 6.51
C PHE A 64 -5.82 11.12 5.44
N TYR A 65 -6.28 10.96 4.20
CA TYR A 65 -5.41 10.51 3.11
C TYR A 65 -4.29 11.53 2.83
N ALA A 66 -4.59 12.84 2.87
CA ALA A 66 -3.61 13.89 2.67
C ALA A 66 -2.53 13.87 3.76
N GLU A 67 -2.91 13.86 5.04
CA GLU A 67 -1.98 13.79 6.16
C GLU A 67 -1.14 12.50 6.13
N TYR A 68 -1.80 11.36 5.92
CA TYR A 68 -1.13 10.07 5.90
C TYR A 68 -0.09 10.00 4.77
N ASN A 69 -0.47 10.38 3.54
CA ASN A 69 0.43 10.33 2.39
C ASN A 69 1.60 11.30 2.53
N LEU A 70 1.39 12.49 3.13
CA LEU A 70 2.47 13.44 3.41
C LEU A 70 3.47 12.87 4.43
N ARG A 71 2.98 12.33 5.55
CA ARG A 71 3.84 11.70 6.57
C ARG A 71 4.54 10.46 6.02
N LEU A 72 3.83 9.65 5.23
CA LEU A 72 4.39 8.48 4.59
C LEU A 72 5.50 8.89 3.62
N PHE A 73 5.30 9.90 2.78
CA PHE A 73 6.33 10.41 1.86
C PHE A 73 7.64 10.72 2.57
N PHE A 74 7.62 11.55 3.61
CA PHE A 74 8.84 11.90 4.35
C PHE A 74 9.42 10.70 5.10
N LYS A 75 8.56 9.85 5.70
CA LYS A 75 9.04 8.65 6.39
C LYS A 75 9.75 7.71 5.43
N LEU A 76 9.18 7.47 4.25
CA LEU A 76 9.82 6.69 3.22
C LEU A 76 11.12 7.39 2.83
N LEU A 77 11.09 8.65 2.39
CA LEU A 77 12.24 9.43 1.90
C LEU A 77 13.49 9.27 2.77
N PHE A 78 13.37 9.43 4.09
CA PHE A 78 14.50 9.42 5.02
C PHE A 78 14.80 8.07 5.68
N THR A 79 14.04 7.00 5.38
CA THR A 79 14.34 5.67 5.90
C THR A 79 15.14 4.87 4.89
N LYS A 80 16.22 4.20 5.33
CA LYS A 80 17.00 3.28 4.48
C LYS A 80 16.10 2.15 3.97
N LYS A 81 16.24 1.79 2.70
CA LYS A 81 15.40 0.78 2.02
C LYS A 81 16.02 0.34 0.70
N ASP A 82 15.62 -0.86 0.29
CA ASP A 82 15.90 -1.41 -1.03
C ASP A 82 14.62 -1.55 -1.85
N ILE A 83 13.52 -1.92 -1.18
CA ILE A 83 12.22 -2.20 -1.79
C ILE A 83 11.12 -1.43 -1.04
N LEU A 84 10.20 -0.86 -1.82
CA LEU A 84 8.95 -0.27 -1.38
C LEU A 84 7.81 -1.21 -1.75
N LEU A 85 6.97 -1.58 -0.79
CA LEU A 85 5.76 -2.35 -1.01
C LEU A 85 4.55 -1.48 -0.64
N ALA A 86 3.85 -0.97 -1.66
CA ALA A 86 2.62 -0.21 -1.50
C ALA A 86 1.42 -1.15 -1.53
N ASN A 87 0.64 -1.17 -0.45
CA ASN A 87 -0.64 -1.88 -0.43
C ASN A 87 -1.75 -0.90 -0.76
N ASP A 88 -2.50 -1.24 -1.80
CA ASP A 88 -3.61 -0.49 -2.34
C ASP A 88 -3.26 0.94 -2.79
N ILE A 89 -4.17 1.54 -3.55
CA ILE A 89 -3.91 2.79 -4.29
C ILE A 89 -3.66 3.97 -3.34
N ASP A 90 -4.22 3.91 -2.14
CA ASP A 90 -4.19 4.96 -1.14
C ASP A 90 -2.83 5.15 -0.45
N THR A 91 -1.91 4.19 -0.63
CA THR A 91 -0.49 4.31 -0.25
C THR A 91 0.46 4.45 -1.44
N LEU A 92 -0.04 4.28 -2.68
CA LEU A 92 0.81 4.15 -3.86
C LEU A 92 1.57 5.45 -4.20
N LEU A 93 0.91 6.60 -4.08
CA LEU A 93 1.45 7.90 -4.50
C LEU A 93 2.83 8.24 -3.87
N PRO A 94 2.99 8.26 -2.54
CA PRO A 94 4.28 8.55 -1.91
C PRO A 94 5.32 7.49 -2.22
N ASN A 95 4.92 6.22 -2.32
CA ASN A 95 5.81 5.12 -2.69
C ASN A 95 6.36 5.31 -4.11
N PHE A 96 5.51 5.69 -5.07
CA PHE A 96 5.90 5.95 -6.45
C PHE A 96 6.86 7.14 -6.58
N PHE A 97 6.58 8.25 -5.91
CA PHE A 97 7.49 9.40 -5.93
C PHE A 97 8.85 9.08 -5.32
N VAL A 98 8.87 8.41 -4.17
CA VAL A 98 10.12 8.05 -3.49
C VAL A 98 10.89 6.98 -4.29
N CYS A 99 10.19 6.05 -4.93
CA CYS A 99 10.78 5.09 -5.87
C CYS A 99 11.53 5.81 -6.98
N LYS A 100 10.89 6.77 -7.65
CA LYS A 100 11.49 7.56 -8.74
C LYS A 100 12.65 8.42 -8.24
N LEU A 101 12.46 9.15 -7.15
CA LEU A 101 13.45 10.09 -6.62
C LEU A 101 14.74 9.39 -6.16
N LEU A 102 14.64 8.19 -5.62
CA LEU A 102 15.77 7.46 -5.03
C LEU A 102 16.18 6.22 -5.83
N ASN A 103 15.60 6.03 -7.02
CA ASN A 103 15.81 4.87 -7.89
C ASN A 103 15.71 3.52 -7.13
N LYS A 104 14.61 3.31 -6.41
CA LYS A 104 14.35 2.09 -5.64
C LYS A 104 13.36 1.16 -6.35
N LYS A 105 13.28 -0.10 -5.93
CA LYS A 105 12.27 -1.02 -6.44
C LYS A 105 10.93 -0.72 -5.79
N LEU A 106 9.89 -0.58 -6.59
CA LEU A 106 8.50 -0.51 -6.13
C LEU A 106 7.77 -1.78 -6.51
N VAL A 107 7.07 -2.35 -5.53
CA VAL A 107 6.09 -3.42 -5.68
C VAL A 107 4.73 -2.87 -5.27
N PHE A 108 3.73 -3.08 -6.10
CA PHE A 108 2.36 -2.69 -5.85
C PHE A 108 1.49 -3.92 -5.63
N ASP A 109 0.73 -3.88 -4.55
CA ASP A 109 -0.18 -4.93 -4.14
C ASP A 109 -1.61 -4.37 -4.10
N SER A 110 -2.43 -4.73 -5.07
CA SER A 110 -3.83 -4.32 -5.13
C SER A 110 -4.73 -5.48 -4.76
N HIS A 111 -5.47 -5.32 -3.68
CA HIS A 111 -6.35 -6.37 -3.16
C HIS A 111 -7.81 -6.14 -3.50
N GLU A 112 -8.14 -4.90 -3.81
CA GLU A 112 -9.48 -4.45 -4.17
C GLU A 112 -9.36 -3.48 -5.34
N LEU A 113 -10.42 -3.42 -6.16
CA LEU A 113 -10.59 -2.35 -7.15
C LEU A 113 -11.02 -1.09 -6.41
N PHE A 114 -10.05 -0.39 -5.82
CA PHE A 114 -10.31 0.72 -4.90
C PHE A 114 -11.19 1.81 -5.50
N SER A 115 -11.06 2.09 -6.80
CA SER A 115 -11.89 3.07 -7.50
C SER A 115 -13.32 2.60 -7.81
N GLU A 116 -13.58 1.30 -7.70
CA GLU A 116 -14.89 0.67 -7.96
C GLU A 116 -15.61 0.23 -6.67
N VAL A 117 -15.06 0.52 -5.50
CA VAL A 117 -15.71 0.19 -4.22
C VAL A 117 -17.05 0.95 -4.07
N PRO A 118 -18.11 0.29 -3.57
CA PRO A 118 -19.44 0.89 -3.44
C PRO A 118 -19.46 2.20 -2.64
N GLU A 119 -18.55 2.36 -1.69
CA GLU A 119 -18.39 3.54 -0.83
C GLU A 119 -18.05 4.81 -1.62
N LEU A 120 -17.49 4.65 -2.83
CA LEU A 120 -17.15 5.77 -3.73
C LEU A 120 -18.24 6.06 -4.78
N THR A 121 -19.27 5.22 -4.92
CA THR A 121 -20.35 5.42 -5.91
C THR A 121 -21.05 6.76 -5.72
N ASN A 122 -21.32 7.17 -4.47
CA ASN A 122 -21.95 8.45 -4.14
C ASN A 122 -20.95 9.62 -4.01
N ARG A 123 -19.69 9.44 -4.42
CA ARG A 123 -18.61 10.43 -4.28
C ARG A 123 -17.84 10.61 -5.59
N PRO A 124 -18.47 11.18 -6.63
CA PRO A 124 -17.91 11.21 -7.99
C PRO A 124 -16.55 11.90 -8.08
N VAL A 125 -16.34 13.00 -7.34
CA VAL A 125 -15.06 13.73 -7.32
C VAL A 125 -13.94 12.89 -6.70
N VAL A 126 -14.25 12.15 -5.63
CA VAL A 126 -13.27 11.28 -4.96
C VAL A 126 -12.93 10.08 -5.85
N LYS A 127 -13.93 9.46 -6.47
CA LYS A 127 -13.75 8.39 -7.45
C LYS A 127 -12.89 8.85 -8.63
N TRP A 128 -13.17 10.03 -9.18
CA TRP A 128 -12.38 10.63 -10.26
C TRP A 128 -10.91 10.82 -9.86
N PHE A 129 -10.65 11.35 -8.66
CA PHE A 129 -9.28 11.53 -8.16
C PHE A 129 -8.50 10.21 -8.11
N TRP A 130 -9.10 9.14 -7.55
CA TRP A 130 -8.44 7.84 -7.48
C TRP A 130 -8.22 7.23 -8.87
N LYS A 131 -9.20 7.32 -9.78
CA LYS A 131 -9.03 6.86 -11.17
C LYS A 131 -7.90 7.60 -11.88
N LYS A 132 -7.79 8.91 -11.69
CA LYS A 132 -6.68 9.70 -12.26
C LYS A 132 -5.32 9.28 -11.70
N LEU A 133 -5.27 8.93 -10.43
CA LEU A 133 -4.06 8.41 -9.79
C LEU A 133 -3.69 7.03 -10.36
N GLU A 134 -4.67 6.14 -10.52
CA GLU A 134 -4.50 4.84 -11.17
C GLU A 134 -3.98 4.99 -12.62
N GLU A 135 -4.68 5.78 -13.44
CA GLU A 135 -4.32 6.09 -14.83
C GLU A 135 -2.89 6.66 -14.97
N SER A 136 -2.46 7.48 -14.01
CA SER A 136 -1.14 8.12 -14.05
C SER A 136 -0.02 7.18 -13.61
N ILE A 137 -0.27 6.32 -12.62
CA ILE A 137 0.80 5.54 -11.96
C ILE A 137 0.85 4.11 -12.46
N ILE A 138 -0.29 3.40 -12.52
CA ILE A 138 -0.34 1.95 -12.74
C ILE A 138 0.33 1.53 -14.06
N PRO A 139 0.12 2.21 -15.20
CA PRO A 139 0.79 1.86 -16.47
C PRO A 139 2.33 1.86 -16.39
N ASN A 140 2.90 2.57 -15.42
CA ASN A 140 4.35 2.70 -15.25
C ASN A 140 4.94 1.67 -14.28
N LEU A 141 4.11 0.83 -13.64
CA LEU A 141 4.55 -0.13 -12.64
C LEU A 141 5.02 -1.44 -13.29
N LYS A 142 6.17 -1.93 -12.81
CA LYS A 142 6.79 -3.17 -13.31
C LYS A 142 6.51 -4.40 -12.44
N ASN A 143 6.30 -4.19 -11.14
CA ASN A 143 6.10 -5.26 -10.17
C ASN A 143 4.74 -5.08 -9.51
N CYS A 144 3.72 -5.72 -10.07
CA CYS A 144 2.35 -5.65 -9.57
C CYS A 144 1.86 -7.06 -9.23
N TYR A 145 1.14 -7.19 -8.12
CA TYR A 145 0.40 -8.41 -7.82
C TYR A 145 -0.96 -8.10 -7.19
N THR A 146 -1.85 -9.09 -7.25
CA THR A 146 -3.22 -9.05 -6.73
C THR A 146 -3.67 -10.42 -6.27
N VAL A 147 -4.83 -10.49 -5.61
CA VAL A 147 -5.39 -11.71 -5.02
C VAL A 147 -6.25 -12.54 -5.97
N SER A 148 -6.75 -11.97 -7.07
CA SER A 148 -7.69 -12.65 -7.96
C SER A 148 -7.45 -12.37 -9.45
N GLN A 149 -7.88 -13.31 -10.30
CA GLN A 149 -7.81 -13.15 -11.76
C GLN A 149 -8.68 -11.98 -12.25
N SER A 150 -9.85 -11.78 -11.65
CA SER A 150 -10.76 -10.69 -12.03
C SER A 150 -10.12 -9.30 -11.88
N ILE A 151 -9.39 -9.07 -10.79
CA ILE A 151 -8.66 -7.80 -10.59
C ILE A 151 -7.51 -7.68 -11.59
N ALA A 152 -6.78 -8.78 -11.83
CA ALA A 152 -5.68 -8.79 -12.79
C ALA A 152 -6.17 -8.46 -14.21
N ASP A 153 -7.29 -9.06 -14.63
CA ASP A 153 -7.91 -8.81 -15.94
C ASP A 153 -8.42 -7.37 -16.04
N HIS A 154 -8.99 -6.83 -14.96
CA HIS A 154 -9.45 -5.44 -14.93
C HIS A 154 -8.31 -4.45 -15.21
N TYR A 155 -7.18 -4.56 -14.48
CA TYR A 155 -6.04 -3.66 -14.70
C TYR A 155 -5.31 -3.94 -16.02
N LYS A 156 -5.31 -5.19 -16.50
CA LYS A 156 -4.80 -5.52 -17.83
C LYS A 156 -5.65 -4.87 -18.93
N ASN A 157 -6.97 -4.88 -18.80
CA ASN A 157 -7.86 -4.29 -19.80
C ASN A 157 -7.86 -2.76 -19.77
N LEU A 158 -7.79 -2.14 -18.59
CA LEU A 158 -7.80 -0.68 -18.46
C LEU A 158 -6.45 -0.03 -18.73
N TYR A 159 -5.35 -0.64 -18.27
CA TYR A 159 -4.02 -0.01 -18.24
C TYR A 159 -2.94 -0.84 -18.93
N THR A 160 -3.30 -1.95 -19.57
CA THR A 160 -2.34 -2.89 -20.21
C THR A 160 -1.27 -3.39 -19.23
N THR A 161 -1.54 -3.31 -17.93
CA THR A 161 -0.58 -3.64 -16.87
C THR A 161 -0.84 -5.05 -16.38
N ASN A 162 0.19 -5.91 -16.44
CA ASN A 162 0.07 -7.29 -16.00
C ASN A 162 0.30 -7.41 -14.49
N PHE A 163 -0.70 -7.95 -13.79
CA PHE A 163 -0.61 -8.27 -12.36
C PHE A 163 -0.35 -9.77 -12.18
N LYS A 164 0.60 -10.12 -11.32
CA LYS A 164 0.78 -11.51 -10.87
C LYS A 164 -0.28 -11.86 -9.83
N ILE A 165 -0.71 -13.11 -9.80
CA ILE A 165 -1.74 -13.56 -8.85
C ILE A 165 -1.06 -14.23 -7.67
N ILE A 166 -1.28 -13.68 -6.47
CA ILE A 166 -0.89 -14.25 -5.19
C ILE A 166 -2.15 -14.37 -4.35
N ARG A 167 -2.73 -15.57 -4.33
CA ARG A 167 -4.01 -15.80 -3.67
C ARG A 167 -3.85 -15.80 -2.15
N ASN A 168 -4.79 -15.15 -1.48
CA ASN A 168 -4.83 -15.06 -0.03
C ASN A 168 -5.82 -16.10 0.52
N TYR A 169 -5.43 -17.38 0.52
CA TYR A 169 -6.27 -18.45 1.10
C TYR A 169 -6.18 -18.47 2.64
N PRO A 170 -7.21 -18.97 3.34
CA PRO A 170 -7.16 -19.27 4.76
C PRO A 170 -6.01 -20.23 5.10
#